data_AF-A0AAN8L561-F1
#
_entry.id   AF-A0AAN8L561-F1
#
_cell.length_a   1.000
_cell.length_b   1.000
_cell.length_c   1.000
_cell.angle_alpha   90.00
_cell.angle_beta   90.00
_cell.angle_gamma   90.00
#
_symmetry.space_group_name_H-M   'P 1'
#
loop_
_entity.id
_entity.type
_entity.pdbx_description
1 polymer ?
#
loop_
_entity_poly.entity_id
_entity_poly.type
_entity_poly.pdbx_seq_one_letter_code
_entity_poly.pdbx_strand_id
1 'polypeptide(L)'
;MATFMERLAFLQKVPTLMKATADDESPCPGYLFEEIGKISQESTGCGQCLLEYLLERLQVESCHVKIKVLKIFVHLCGHGSPHLLTELRRNSTFIQQASVYSGPPDPIHGTALYQKVRATAQDIARLLFTDTASPQSSLSPCQLAMPNMEDSVTSRESSIGLQMVCNADCVISNVVAKWPGSVHDSRIFRASEIYQCLSQGEFSGVLLGDRGYGCQPFLLTPFTDPQEAQQATTMPMPGPGPELK
;
A
#
# COMPACT_ATOMS: atom_id res chain seq x y z
N MET A 1 -20.00 -13.47 -20.11
CA MET A 1 -21.13 -14.01 -19.33
C MET A 1 -20.68 -15.31 -18.71
N ALA A 2 -20.80 -15.45 -17.39
CA ALA A 2 -20.42 -16.67 -16.67
C ALA A 2 -21.30 -17.85 -17.09
N THR A 3 -20.71 -19.04 -17.18
CA THR A 3 -21.44 -20.29 -17.42
C THR A 3 -22.27 -20.69 -16.19
N PHE A 4 -23.23 -21.60 -16.37
CA PHE A 4 -24.01 -22.15 -15.26
C PHE A 4 -23.14 -22.82 -14.19
N MET A 5 -22.09 -23.55 -14.60
CA MET A 5 -21.20 -24.25 -13.67
C MET A 5 -20.34 -23.26 -12.86
N GLU A 6 -19.86 -22.18 -13.47
CA GLU A 6 -19.16 -21.11 -12.76
C GLU A 6 -20.08 -20.39 -11.77
N ARG A 7 -21.33 -20.12 -12.15
CA ARG A 7 -22.34 -19.56 -11.24
C ARG A 7 -22.61 -20.48 -10.05
N LEU A 8 -22.73 -21.79 -10.28
CA LEU A 8 -22.93 -22.79 -9.22
C LEU A 8 -21.71 -22.88 -8.28
N ALA A 9 -20.48 -22.86 -8.83
CA ALA A 9 -19.25 -22.82 -8.03
C ALA A 9 -19.13 -21.53 -7.21
N PHE A 10 -19.53 -20.39 -7.80
CA PHE A 10 -19.52 -19.09 -7.13
C PHE A 10 -20.47 -19.04 -5.91
N LEU A 11 -21.60 -19.75 -5.92
CA LEU A 11 -22.50 -19.83 -4.75
C LEU A 11 -21.80 -20.33 -3.48
N GLN A 12 -20.78 -21.20 -3.61
CA GLN A 12 -19.99 -21.68 -2.48
C GLN A 12 -19.12 -20.59 -1.85
N LYS A 13 -18.84 -19.49 -2.58
CA LYS A 13 -18.03 -18.35 -2.13
C LYS A 13 -18.90 -17.25 -1.48
N VAL A 14 -20.22 -17.27 -1.68
CA VAL A 14 -21.14 -16.25 -1.16
C VAL A 14 -21.06 -16.05 0.36
N PRO A 15 -20.95 -17.09 1.23
CA PRO A 15 -20.79 -16.89 2.67
C PRO A 15 -19.54 -16.08 3.05
N THR A 16 -18.42 -16.30 2.35
CA THR A 16 -17.18 -15.52 2.51
C THR A 16 -17.40 -14.05 2.14
N LEU A 17 -18.10 -13.80 1.03
CA LEU A 17 -18.43 -12.44 0.55
C LEU A 17 -19.43 -11.71 1.46
N MET A 18 -20.40 -12.44 2.02
CA MET A 18 -21.32 -11.91 3.04
C MET A 18 -20.56 -11.52 4.31
N LYS A 19 -19.58 -12.31 4.75
CA LYS A 19 -18.71 -11.96 5.88
C LYS A 19 -17.85 -10.73 5.58
N ALA A 20 -17.26 -10.64 4.38
CA ALA A 20 -16.41 -9.52 3.98
C ALA A 20 -17.18 -8.19 3.82
N THR A 21 -18.46 -8.27 3.45
CA THR A 21 -19.33 -7.11 3.22
C THR A 21 -20.42 -6.94 4.28
N ALA A 22 -20.29 -7.58 5.44
CA ALA A 22 -21.29 -7.54 6.51
C ALA A 22 -21.63 -6.10 6.96
N ASP A 23 -22.89 -5.85 7.32
CA ASP A 23 -23.38 -4.50 7.64
C ASP A 23 -23.24 -4.21 9.14
N ASP A 24 -22.02 -3.86 9.52
CA ASP A 24 -21.59 -3.66 10.90
C ASP A 24 -20.32 -2.80 10.94
N GLU A 25 -19.99 -2.29 12.13
CA GLU A 25 -18.84 -1.41 12.35
C GLU A 25 -17.47 -2.11 12.29
N SER A 26 -17.42 -3.45 12.42
CA SER A 26 -16.16 -4.17 12.44
C SER A 26 -15.48 -4.12 11.06
N PRO A 27 -14.15 -3.93 11.00
CA PRO A 27 -13.45 -3.90 9.73
C PRO A 27 -13.45 -5.28 9.08
N CYS A 28 -13.55 -5.35 7.75
CA CYS A 28 -13.36 -6.59 7.01
C CYS A 28 -12.00 -7.24 7.38
N PRO A 29 -11.98 -8.50 7.89
CA PRO A 29 -10.75 -9.20 8.22
C PRO A 29 -9.75 -9.28 7.06
N GLY A 30 -8.47 -8.99 7.34
CA GLY A 30 -7.42 -8.87 6.31
C GLY A 30 -7.29 -10.07 5.36
N TYR A 31 -7.45 -11.28 5.88
CA TYR A 31 -7.35 -12.51 5.09
C TYR A 31 -8.43 -12.65 4.00
N LEU A 32 -9.61 -12.04 4.19
CA LEU A 32 -10.72 -12.11 3.22
C LEU A 32 -10.39 -11.35 1.94
N PHE A 33 -9.54 -10.33 1.98
CA PHE A 33 -9.09 -9.63 0.78
C PHE A 33 -8.32 -10.58 -0.14
N GLU A 34 -7.39 -11.37 0.41
CA GLU A 34 -6.62 -12.36 -0.35
C GLU A 34 -7.49 -13.51 -0.89
N GLU A 35 -8.46 -13.99 -0.11
CA GLU A 35 -9.46 -14.97 -0.59
C GLU A 35 -10.29 -14.41 -1.75
N ILE A 36 -10.71 -13.15 -1.68
CA ILE A 36 -11.47 -12.48 -2.76
C ILE A 36 -10.59 -12.23 -4.00
N GLY A 37 -9.31 -11.88 -3.81
CA GLY A 37 -8.32 -11.83 -4.88
C GLY A 37 -8.23 -13.17 -5.62
N LYS A 38 -8.11 -14.28 -4.88
CA LYS A 38 -8.09 -15.66 -5.43
C LYS A 38 -9.38 -16.00 -6.19
N ILE A 39 -10.56 -15.66 -5.67
CA ILE A 39 -11.85 -15.86 -6.38
C ILE A 39 -11.86 -15.15 -7.74
N SER A 40 -11.29 -13.94 -7.83
CA SER A 40 -11.24 -13.20 -9.10
C SER A 40 -10.31 -13.82 -10.15
N GLN A 41 -9.36 -14.67 -9.74
CA GLN A 41 -8.38 -15.34 -10.58
C GLN A 41 -8.78 -16.79 -10.93
N GLU A 42 -9.75 -17.38 -10.21
CA GLU A 42 -10.19 -18.77 -10.38
C GLU A 42 -10.80 -19.04 -11.76
N SER A 43 -11.64 -18.13 -12.26
CA SER A 43 -12.08 -18.11 -13.67
C SER A 43 -12.62 -16.74 -14.08
N THR A 44 -12.74 -16.51 -15.39
CA THR A 44 -13.39 -15.33 -15.96
C THR A 44 -14.86 -15.19 -15.51
N GLY A 45 -15.61 -16.30 -15.41
CA GLY A 45 -16.98 -16.29 -14.91
C GLY A 45 -17.07 -16.03 -13.40
N CYS A 46 -16.18 -16.60 -12.59
CA CYS A 46 -16.08 -16.29 -11.16
C CYS A 46 -15.77 -14.80 -10.93
N GLY A 47 -14.86 -14.21 -11.72
CA GLY A 47 -14.59 -12.77 -11.70
C GLY A 47 -15.80 -11.91 -12.10
N GLN A 48 -16.62 -12.36 -13.07
CA GLN A 48 -17.87 -11.68 -13.44
C GLN A 48 -18.90 -11.73 -12.32
N CYS A 49 -19.14 -12.90 -11.71
CA CYS A 49 -20.08 -13.04 -10.60
C CYS A 49 -19.62 -12.31 -9.32
N LEU A 50 -18.31 -12.25 -9.07
CA LEU A 50 -17.74 -11.45 -7.99
C LEU A 50 -18.02 -9.96 -8.19
N LEU A 51 -17.83 -9.44 -9.40
CA LEU A 51 -18.12 -8.05 -9.72
C LEU A 51 -19.61 -7.74 -9.63
N GLU A 52 -20.47 -8.61 -10.18
CA GLU A 52 -21.94 -8.54 -10.10
C GLU A 52 -22.39 -8.40 -8.63
N TYR A 53 -21.96 -9.33 -7.76
CA TYR A 53 -22.23 -9.29 -6.32
C TYR A 53 -21.73 -8.01 -5.62
N LEU A 54 -20.50 -7.58 -5.90
CA LEU A 54 -19.93 -6.40 -5.24
C LEU A 54 -20.64 -5.10 -5.68
N LEU A 55 -21.04 -4.98 -6.95
CA LEU A 55 -21.82 -3.82 -7.45
C LEU A 55 -23.25 -3.80 -6.88
N GLU A 56 -23.88 -4.96 -6.69
CA GLU A 56 -25.15 -5.06 -5.95
C GLU A 56 -24.99 -4.63 -4.48
N ARG A 57 -23.98 -5.13 -3.77
CA ARG A 57 -23.68 -4.71 -2.39
C ARG A 57 -23.34 -3.21 -2.29
N LEU A 58 -22.67 -2.64 -3.29
CA LEU A 58 -22.34 -1.20 -3.31
C LEU A 58 -23.59 -0.30 -3.37
N GLN A 59 -24.70 -0.78 -3.94
CA GLN A 59 -25.93 0.01 -4.05
C GLN A 59 -26.68 0.15 -2.71
N VAL A 60 -26.56 -0.82 -1.79
CA VAL A 60 -27.21 -0.81 -0.47
C VAL A 60 -26.96 0.48 0.31
N GLU A 61 -27.97 1.02 0.97
CA GLU A 61 -27.93 2.30 1.71
C GLU A 61 -27.26 2.19 3.09
N SER A 62 -26.08 1.56 3.17
CA SER A 62 -25.24 1.56 4.37
C SER A 62 -23.85 2.10 4.06
N CYS A 63 -23.36 3.02 4.90
CA CYS A 63 -21.98 3.48 4.82
C CYS A 63 -20.97 2.35 5.07
N HIS A 64 -21.26 1.44 6.00
CA HIS A 64 -20.35 0.33 6.36
C HIS A 64 -20.19 -0.64 5.20
N VAL A 65 -21.29 -1.02 4.55
CA VAL A 65 -21.27 -1.88 3.35
C VAL A 65 -20.52 -1.19 2.22
N LYS A 66 -20.82 0.09 1.92
CA LYS A 66 -20.12 0.85 0.87
C LYS A 66 -18.61 0.93 1.14
N ILE A 67 -18.18 1.24 2.37
CA ILE A 67 -16.76 1.27 2.74
C ILE A 67 -16.12 -0.12 2.57
N LYS A 68 -16.75 -1.19 3.07
CA LYS A 68 -16.24 -2.57 2.94
C LYS A 68 -16.06 -2.96 1.46
N VAL A 69 -17.06 -2.73 0.63
CA VAL A 69 -17.03 -3.01 -0.83
C VAL A 69 -15.97 -2.17 -1.55
N LEU A 70 -15.89 -0.86 -1.28
CA LEU A 70 -14.89 0.00 -1.92
C LEU A 70 -13.46 -0.42 -1.54
N LYS A 71 -13.20 -0.79 -0.27
CA LYS A 71 -11.89 -1.34 0.12
C LYS A 71 -11.56 -2.65 -0.60
N ILE A 72 -12.55 -3.51 -0.87
CA ILE A 72 -12.37 -4.72 -1.68
C ILE A 72 -11.98 -4.33 -3.12
N PHE A 73 -12.64 -3.34 -3.73
CA PHE A 73 -12.25 -2.85 -5.06
C PHE A 73 -10.84 -2.24 -5.08
N VAL A 74 -10.41 -1.50 -4.05
CA VAL A 74 -9.02 -1.01 -3.94
C VAL A 74 -8.03 -2.18 -3.94
N HIS A 75 -8.29 -3.24 -3.17
CA HIS A 75 -7.44 -4.43 -3.16
C HIS A 75 -7.40 -5.12 -4.54
N LEU A 76 -8.57 -5.29 -5.17
CA LEU A 76 -8.68 -5.90 -6.51
C LEU A 76 -7.96 -5.09 -7.58
N CYS A 77 -7.80 -3.77 -7.46
CA CYS A 77 -7.01 -2.97 -8.41
C CYS A 77 -5.53 -3.41 -8.48
N GLY A 78 -4.98 -3.99 -7.41
CA GLY A 78 -3.61 -4.53 -7.39
C GLY A 78 -3.50 -6.06 -7.49
N HIS A 79 -4.56 -6.79 -7.12
CA HIS A 79 -4.52 -8.26 -6.94
C HIS A 79 -5.58 -9.03 -7.74
N GLY A 80 -6.49 -8.32 -8.41
CA GLY A 80 -7.58 -8.90 -9.19
C GLY A 80 -7.14 -9.33 -10.59
N SER A 81 -7.92 -10.18 -11.25
CA SER A 81 -7.68 -10.51 -12.66
C SER A 81 -7.88 -9.29 -13.59
N PRO A 82 -7.09 -9.13 -14.66
CA PRO A 82 -7.20 -7.98 -15.56
C PRO A 82 -8.54 -7.92 -16.30
N HIS A 83 -9.21 -9.06 -16.48
CA HIS A 83 -10.57 -9.10 -17.01
C HIS A 83 -11.58 -8.49 -16.01
N LEU A 84 -11.48 -8.78 -14.71
CA LEU A 84 -12.36 -8.16 -13.71
C LEU A 84 -12.16 -6.64 -13.70
N LEU A 85 -10.92 -6.15 -13.75
CA LEU A 85 -10.63 -4.71 -13.78
C LEU A 85 -11.12 -4.02 -15.04
N THR A 86 -11.05 -4.69 -16.19
CA THR A 86 -11.64 -4.19 -17.44
C THR A 86 -13.16 -4.07 -17.32
N GLU A 87 -13.83 -5.06 -16.73
CA GLU A 87 -15.28 -5.02 -16.54
C GLU A 87 -15.71 -4.00 -15.46
N LEU A 88 -14.91 -3.82 -14.40
CA LEU A 88 -15.10 -2.77 -13.40
C LEU A 88 -14.96 -1.36 -14.01
N ARG A 89 -14.01 -1.15 -14.93
CA ARG A 89 -13.89 0.11 -15.72
C ARG A 89 -15.13 0.38 -16.57
N ARG A 90 -15.75 -0.65 -17.17
CA ARG A 90 -17.00 -0.51 -17.95
C ARG A 90 -18.19 -0.12 -17.06
N ASN A 91 -18.17 -0.59 -15.82
CA ASN A 91 -19.19 -0.31 -14.80
C ASN A 91 -18.78 0.85 -13.85
N SER A 92 -17.95 1.78 -14.32
CA SER A 92 -17.42 2.87 -13.49
C SER A 92 -18.48 3.83 -12.97
N THR A 93 -19.68 3.85 -13.54
CA THR A 93 -20.83 4.66 -13.09
C THR A 93 -21.16 4.42 -11.61
N PHE A 94 -21.09 3.19 -11.11
CA PHE A 94 -21.32 2.87 -9.70
C PHE A 94 -20.24 3.47 -8.78
N ILE A 95 -18.98 3.50 -9.24
CA ILE A 95 -17.87 4.14 -8.52
C ILE A 95 -18.05 5.67 -8.51
N GLN A 96 -18.49 6.26 -9.62
CA GLN A 96 -18.79 7.70 -9.68
C GLN A 96 -19.96 8.08 -8.77
N GLN A 97 -21.03 7.27 -8.69
CA GLN A 97 -22.12 7.46 -7.74
C GLN A 97 -21.62 7.40 -6.28
N ALA A 98 -20.72 6.47 -5.95
CA ALA A 98 -20.11 6.40 -4.63
C ALA A 98 -19.21 7.62 -4.33
N SER A 99 -18.54 8.19 -5.33
CA SER A 99 -17.67 9.37 -5.18
C SER A 99 -18.40 10.66 -4.78
N VAL A 100 -19.73 10.72 -5.00
CA VAL A 100 -20.61 11.83 -4.60
C VAL A 100 -21.59 11.45 -3.48
N TYR A 101 -21.44 10.27 -2.86
CA TYR A 101 -22.38 9.76 -1.87
C TYR A 101 -22.52 10.67 -0.62
N SER A 102 -23.76 10.90 -0.20
CA SER A 102 -24.15 11.80 0.90
C SER A 102 -25.46 11.34 1.53
N GLY A 103 -25.71 11.80 2.76
CA GLY A 103 -26.96 11.57 3.49
C GLY A 103 -27.05 12.51 4.70
N PRO A 104 -28.08 12.35 5.56
CA PRO A 104 -28.18 13.11 6.81
C PRO A 104 -26.97 12.80 7.72
N PRO A 105 -26.52 13.76 8.55
CA PRO A 105 -25.41 13.53 9.47
C PRO A 105 -25.79 12.49 10.54
N ASP A 106 -24.89 11.54 10.77
CA ASP A 106 -25.02 10.53 11.83
C ASP A 106 -24.89 11.18 13.23
N PRO A 107 -25.64 10.73 14.26
CA PRO A 107 -25.60 11.32 15.60
C PRO A 107 -24.24 11.24 16.31
N ILE A 108 -23.38 10.27 15.96
CA ILE A 108 -22.08 10.02 16.62
C ILE A 108 -20.92 10.43 15.71
N HIS A 109 -21.01 10.12 14.42
CA HIS A 109 -19.92 10.28 13.44
C HIS A 109 -20.15 11.42 12.44
N GLY A 110 -21.29 12.13 12.51
CA GLY A 110 -21.62 13.25 11.64
C GLY A 110 -21.54 12.85 10.16
N THR A 111 -20.68 13.52 9.39
CA THR A 111 -20.48 13.22 7.96
C THR A 111 -19.25 12.35 7.67
N ALA A 112 -18.51 11.88 8.69
CA ALA A 112 -17.21 11.23 8.50
C ALA A 112 -17.29 9.94 7.66
N LEU A 113 -18.33 9.13 7.86
CA LEU A 113 -18.54 7.90 7.08
C LEU A 113 -18.80 8.21 5.59
N TYR A 114 -19.65 9.21 5.29
CA TYR A 114 -19.89 9.67 3.92
C TYR A 114 -18.61 10.22 3.27
N GLN A 115 -17.82 11.02 3.99
CA GLN A 115 -16.52 11.51 3.50
C GLN A 115 -15.58 10.35 3.16
N LYS A 116 -15.53 9.31 4.00
CA LYS A 116 -14.70 8.11 3.80
C LYS A 116 -15.15 7.26 2.60
N VAL A 117 -16.46 7.12 2.37
CA VAL A 117 -17.02 6.52 1.14
C VAL A 117 -16.52 7.28 -0.09
N ARG A 118 -16.71 8.61 -0.11
CA ARG A 118 -16.32 9.45 -1.26
C ARG A 118 -14.82 9.41 -1.54
N ALA A 119 -13.99 9.53 -0.51
CA ALA A 119 -12.52 9.45 -0.65
C ALA A 119 -12.07 8.11 -1.24
N THR A 120 -12.56 6.98 -0.68
CA THR A 120 -12.19 5.64 -1.18
C THR A 120 -12.64 5.43 -2.62
N ALA A 121 -13.81 5.96 -3.01
CA ALA A 121 -14.30 5.89 -4.39
C ALA A 121 -13.47 6.75 -5.36
N GLN A 122 -12.99 7.92 -4.93
CA GLN A 122 -12.06 8.75 -5.71
C GLN A 122 -10.71 8.06 -5.91
N ASP A 123 -10.21 7.34 -4.90
CA ASP A 123 -8.97 6.55 -5.02
C ASP A 123 -9.11 5.38 -6.00
N ILE A 124 -10.25 4.67 -6.01
CA ILE A 124 -10.52 3.65 -7.03
C ILE A 124 -10.59 4.29 -8.42
N ALA A 125 -11.22 5.46 -8.58
CA ALA A 125 -11.26 6.14 -9.87
C ALA A 125 -9.85 6.52 -10.36
N ARG A 126 -8.95 6.97 -9.47
CA ARG A 126 -7.53 7.18 -9.79
C ARG A 126 -6.88 5.87 -10.25
N LEU A 127 -6.93 4.82 -9.42
CA LEU A 127 -6.33 3.51 -9.70
C LEU A 127 -6.80 2.90 -11.03
N LEU A 128 -8.09 3.05 -11.38
CA LEU A 128 -8.64 2.51 -12.63
C LEU A 128 -8.23 3.32 -13.88
N PHE A 129 -8.04 4.64 -13.77
CA PHE A 129 -7.92 5.54 -14.94
C PHE A 129 -6.55 6.23 -15.10
N THR A 130 -5.60 6.09 -14.17
CA THR A 130 -4.23 6.62 -14.33
C THR A 130 -3.43 5.93 -15.46
N ASP A 131 -3.86 4.74 -15.89
CA ASP A 131 -3.18 3.86 -16.87
C ASP A 131 -3.32 4.33 -18.35
N THR A 132 -3.44 5.65 -18.58
CA THR A 132 -3.43 6.28 -19.92
C THR A 132 -2.39 7.39 -20.06
N ALA A 133 -1.64 7.69 -19.00
CA ALA A 133 -0.52 8.63 -19.02
C ALA A 133 0.80 7.88 -18.83
N SER A 134 1.33 7.30 -19.91
CA SER A 134 2.77 7.05 -20.02
C SER A 134 3.45 8.37 -20.41
N PRO A 135 4.19 9.03 -19.51
CA PRO A 135 5.09 10.09 -19.94
C PRO A 135 6.24 9.43 -20.69
N GLN A 136 6.16 9.44 -22.03
CA GLN A 136 7.33 9.38 -22.91
C GLN A 136 8.21 10.61 -22.61
N SER A 137 8.96 10.55 -21.51
CA SER A 137 10.00 11.51 -21.17
C SER A 137 11.19 11.26 -22.08
N SER A 138 11.15 11.93 -23.22
CA SER A 138 12.22 11.96 -24.22
C SER A 138 13.49 12.58 -23.63
N LEU A 139 14.40 11.74 -23.13
CA LEU A 139 15.80 12.09 -22.91
C LEU A 139 16.70 11.10 -23.66
N SER A 140 17.71 11.66 -24.31
CA SER A 140 18.50 11.05 -25.38
C SER A 140 19.53 10.01 -24.92
N PRO A 141 19.92 9.06 -25.79
CA PRO A 141 21.06 8.19 -25.53
C PRO A 141 22.39 8.93 -25.76
N CYS A 142 23.31 8.80 -24.79
CA CYS A 142 24.79 8.95 -24.83
C CYS A 142 25.26 9.43 -23.43
N GLN A 143 26.34 9.01 -22.78
CA GLN A 143 27.29 7.88 -22.83
C GLN A 143 28.50 8.36 -21.99
N LEU A 144 29.00 7.54 -21.05
CA LEU A 144 30.30 7.59 -20.32
C LEU A 144 30.07 7.07 -18.87
N ALA A 145 30.83 6.13 -18.31
CA ALA A 145 31.84 5.22 -18.87
C ALA A 145 31.88 3.94 -18.03
N MET A 146 32.16 2.77 -18.64
CA MET A 146 32.46 1.54 -17.90
C MET A 146 33.98 1.40 -17.69
N PRO A 147 34.46 1.10 -16.47
CA PRO A 147 35.67 0.32 -16.28
C PRO A 147 35.38 -1.16 -16.62
N ASN A 148 36.36 -1.83 -17.23
CA ASN A 148 36.24 -3.17 -17.77
C ASN A 148 36.37 -4.27 -16.69
N MET A 149 35.84 -5.48 -16.99
CA MET A 149 36.28 -6.84 -16.56
C MET A 149 37.27 -6.92 -15.37
N GLU A 150 36.96 -7.60 -14.26
CA GLU A 150 36.84 -9.07 -14.09
C GLU A 150 36.29 -9.38 -12.66
N ASP A 151 35.72 -10.54 -12.27
CA ASP A 151 35.35 -11.81 -12.93
C ASP A 151 34.35 -12.61 -12.01
N SER A 152 33.96 -13.83 -12.40
CA SER A 152 33.50 -14.95 -11.54
C SER A 152 32.09 -14.89 -10.94
N VAL A 153 31.14 -15.32 -11.77
CA VAL A 153 29.99 -16.20 -11.50
C VAL A 153 29.74 -16.61 -10.02
N THR A 154 28.58 -16.29 -9.45
CA THR A 154 27.59 -17.31 -8.99
C THR A 154 26.26 -16.75 -8.46
N SER A 155 25.23 -17.60 -8.60
CA SER A 155 23.92 -17.60 -7.92
C SER A 155 22.78 -16.75 -8.48
N ARG A 156 21.59 -17.36 -8.43
CA ARG A 156 20.30 -16.83 -8.88
C ARG A 156 19.57 -16.27 -7.68
N GLU A 157 19.20 -14.98 -7.71
CA GLU A 157 18.27 -14.41 -6.73
C GLU A 157 17.18 -13.64 -7.46
N SER A 158 15.96 -14.22 -7.48
CA SER A 158 14.78 -13.67 -8.14
C SER A 158 14.07 -12.62 -7.28
N SER A 159 14.83 -11.79 -6.56
CA SER A 159 14.31 -10.79 -5.63
C SER A 159 14.98 -9.43 -5.87
N ILE A 160 14.15 -8.39 -5.94
CA ILE A 160 14.58 -7.00 -6.02
C ILE A 160 14.28 -6.31 -4.69
N GLY A 161 15.30 -5.73 -4.07
CA GLY A 161 15.19 -4.94 -2.86
C GLY A 161 14.48 -3.62 -3.14
N LEU A 162 13.48 -3.31 -2.32
CA LEU A 162 12.64 -2.12 -2.41
C LEU A 162 12.80 -1.29 -1.13
N GLN A 163 13.38 -0.10 -1.27
CA GLN A 163 13.32 0.95 -0.25
C GLN A 163 12.07 1.78 -0.49
N MET A 164 11.32 2.06 0.57
CA MET A 164 10.14 2.92 0.53
C MET A 164 10.11 3.82 1.76
N VAL A 165 9.84 5.10 1.55
CA VAL A 165 9.72 6.11 2.61
C VAL A 165 8.32 6.71 2.54
N CYS A 166 7.67 6.83 3.70
CA CYS A 166 6.35 7.44 3.85
C CYS A 166 6.41 8.58 4.86
N ASN A 167 5.57 9.60 4.65
CA ASN A 167 5.34 10.67 5.61
C ASN A 167 4.29 10.26 6.65
N ALA A 168 4.09 11.08 7.69
CA ALA A 168 3.16 10.80 8.80
C ALA A 168 1.70 10.57 8.35
N ASP A 169 1.28 11.18 7.23
CA ASP A 169 -0.05 10.99 6.61
C ASP A 169 -0.16 9.69 5.79
N CYS A 170 0.78 8.75 5.94
CA CYS A 170 0.93 7.52 5.16
C CYS A 170 1.12 7.72 3.64
N VAL A 171 1.44 8.94 3.20
CA VAL A 171 1.75 9.23 1.79
C VAL A 171 3.18 8.79 1.47
N ILE A 172 3.33 8.02 0.39
CA ILE A 172 4.63 7.54 -0.10
C ILE A 172 5.40 8.72 -0.71
N SER A 173 6.56 9.06 -0.16
CA SER A 173 7.39 10.19 -0.58
C SER A 173 8.65 9.77 -1.36
N ASN A 174 9.11 8.52 -1.21
CA ASN A 174 10.23 7.99 -1.99
C ASN A 174 10.12 6.47 -2.19
N VAL A 175 10.45 5.96 -3.37
CA VAL A 175 10.52 4.52 -3.68
C VAL A 175 11.74 4.24 -4.56
N VAL A 176 12.57 3.27 -4.16
CA VAL A 176 13.75 2.82 -4.92
C VAL A 176 13.75 1.30 -5.00
N ALA A 177 13.49 0.77 -6.20
CA ALA A 177 13.47 -0.66 -6.50
C ALA A 177 14.53 -0.99 -7.57
N LYS A 178 15.81 -1.05 -7.16
CA LYS A 178 16.96 -1.23 -8.08
C LYS A 178 18.07 -2.16 -7.58
N TRP A 179 17.93 -2.71 -6.38
CA TRP A 179 19.00 -3.46 -5.71
C TRP A 179 18.73 -4.97 -5.74
N PRO A 180 19.74 -5.84 -5.87
CA PRO A 180 19.58 -7.27 -5.63
C PRO A 180 19.09 -7.55 -4.20
N GLY A 181 18.25 -8.57 -4.02
CA GLY A 181 17.65 -8.89 -2.71
C GLY A 181 18.63 -9.31 -1.60
N SER A 182 19.89 -9.62 -1.93
CA SER A 182 20.98 -9.85 -0.96
C SER A 182 21.64 -8.57 -0.43
N VAL A 183 21.32 -7.39 -0.96
CA VAL A 183 21.86 -6.12 -0.46
C VAL A 183 21.09 -5.70 0.79
N HIS A 184 21.83 -5.47 1.89
CA HIS A 184 21.25 -5.07 3.17
C HIS A 184 20.60 -3.67 3.09
N ASP A 185 19.44 -3.49 3.70
CA ASP A 185 18.62 -2.27 3.61
C ASP A 185 19.37 -1.00 4.07
N SER A 186 20.22 -1.12 5.08
CA SER A 186 21.09 -0.03 5.55
C SER A 186 22.11 0.45 4.50
N ARG A 187 22.55 -0.43 3.59
CA ARG A 187 23.41 -0.07 2.45
C ARG A 187 22.59 0.56 1.32
N ILE A 188 21.37 0.07 1.09
CA ILE A 188 20.41 0.63 0.13
C ILE A 188 20.10 2.09 0.50
N PHE A 189 19.72 2.33 1.76
CA PHE A 189 19.41 3.67 2.28
C PHE A 189 20.60 4.63 2.18
N ARG A 190 21.81 4.22 2.59
CA ARG A 190 23.02 5.06 2.44
C ARG A 190 23.36 5.44 1.00
N ALA A 191 22.93 4.64 0.02
CA ALA A 191 23.10 4.90 -1.40
C ALA A 191 21.88 5.58 -2.06
N SER A 192 20.91 6.04 -1.26
CA SER A 192 19.71 6.74 -1.74
C SER A 192 19.84 8.26 -1.64
N GLU A 193 19.18 8.98 -2.55
CA GLU A 193 19.18 10.45 -2.59
C GLU A 193 18.59 11.06 -1.30
N ILE A 194 17.57 10.41 -0.72
CA ILE A 194 16.97 10.86 0.54
C ILE A 194 17.97 10.87 1.71
N TYR A 195 18.94 9.95 1.75
CA TYR A 195 20.03 9.99 2.74
C TYR A 195 20.94 11.21 2.53
N GLN A 196 21.20 11.60 1.28
CA GLN A 196 22.02 12.78 0.97
C GLN A 196 21.32 14.06 1.43
N CYS A 197 20.07 14.27 1.04
CA CYS A 197 19.26 15.42 1.48
C CYS A 197 19.10 15.49 3.01
N LEU A 198 18.84 14.35 3.68
CA LEU A 198 18.78 14.29 5.14
C LEU A 198 20.14 14.63 5.80
N SER A 199 21.25 14.15 5.23
CA SER A 199 22.59 14.47 5.73
C SER A 199 22.98 15.95 5.55
N GLN A 200 22.39 16.63 4.56
CA GLN A 200 22.55 18.06 4.30
C GLN A 200 21.60 18.93 5.14
N GLY A 201 20.70 18.33 5.93
CA GLY A 201 19.72 19.05 6.75
C GLY A 201 18.57 19.67 5.96
N GLU A 202 18.34 19.20 4.72
CA GLU A 202 17.31 19.74 3.82
C GLU A 202 15.88 19.43 4.28
N PHE A 203 15.72 18.44 5.17
CA PHE A 203 14.44 18.05 5.76
C PHE A 203 14.40 18.30 7.27
N SER A 204 13.40 19.05 7.73
CA SER A 204 13.07 19.21 9.14
C SER A 204 12.20 18.04 9.62
N GLY A 205 12.83 16.94 10.03
CA GLY A 205 12.14 15.76 10.56
C GLY A 205 13.08 14.62 10.89
N VAL A 206 12.51 13.51 11.39
CA VAL A 206 13.24 12.29 11.75
C VAL A 206 12.49 11.09 11.17
N LEU A 207 13.20 10.23 10.44
CA LEU A 207 12.67 8.96 9.97
C LEU A 207 12.67 7.91 11.10
N LEU A 208 11.72 6.98 11.04
CA LEU A 208 11.72 5.77 11.87
C LEU A 208 12.18 4.58 11.02
N GLY A 209 13.33 4.01 11.37
CA GLY A 209 13.89 2.81 10.72
C GLY A 209 13.50 1.53 11.45
N ASP A 210 13.66 0.39 10.78
CA ASP A 210 13.63 -0.92 11.44
C ASP A 210 14.96 -1.25 12.15
N ARG A 211 15.03 -2.43 12.79
CA ARG A 211 16.19 -2.88 13.58
C ARG A 211 17.50 -3.03 12.78
N GLY A 212 17.45 -3.10 11.45
CA GLY A 212 18.62 -3.16 10.57
C GLY A 212 19.33 -1.81 10.40
N TYR A 213 18.72 -0.73 10.87
CA TYR A 213 19.29 0.62 10.84
C TYR A 213 19.92 0.99 12.19
N GLY A 214 21.09 1.63 12.14
CA GLY A 214 21.66 2.31 13.31
C GLY A 214 21.11 3.72 13.47
N CYS A 215 20.88 4.15 14.71
CA CYS A 215 20.41 5.51 15.00
C CYS A 215 21.36 6.59 14.45
N GLN A 216 20.81 7.62 13.82
CA GLN A 216 21.48 8.80 13.26
C GLN A 216 20.64 10.06 13.61
N PRO A 217 21.17 11.28 13.47
CA PRO A 217 20.42 12.51 13.82
C PRO A 217 19.05 12.67 13.13
N PHE A 218 18.89 12.04 11.96
CA PHE A 218 17.68 12.06 11.13
C PHE A 218 17.00 10.69 10.97
N LEU A 219 17.47 9.65 11.68
CA LEU A 219 16.91 8.29 11.62
C LEU A 219 16.96 7.65 13.01
N LEU A 220 15.80 7.43 13.61
CA LEU A 220 15.65 6.72 14.87
C LEU A 220 15.23 5.27 14.62
N THR A 221 15.93 4.35 15.26
CA THR A 221 15.52 2.95 15.34
C THR A 221 14.85 2.74 16.70
N PRO A 222 13.56 2.35 16.76
CA PRO A 222 12.88 2.15 18.03
C PRO A 222 13.45 0.94 18.77
N PHE A 223 13.56 1.04 20.09
CA PHE A 223 13.96 -0.08 20.94
C PHE A 223 12.99 -1.25 20.78
N THR A 224 13.54 -2.46 20.78
CA THR A 224 12.75 -3.69 20.65
C THR A 224 11.92 -3.95 21.89
N ASP A 225 12.52 -3.72 23.07
CA ASP A 225 11.90 -3.93 24.36
C ASP A 225 11.88 -2.62 25.17
N PRO A 226 10.76 -2.28 25.84
CA PRO A 226 10.64 -1.06 26.63
C PRO A 226 11.60 -1.02 27.84
N GLN A 227 12.13 -2.17 28.25
CA GLN A 227 13.09 -2.28 29.35
C GLN A 227 14.52 -1.84 28.95
N GLU A 228 14.85 -1.94 27.66
CA GLU A 228 16.15 -1.52 27.10
C GLU A 228 16.29 0.02 27.10
N ALA A 229 15.19 0.71 26.80
CA ALA A 229 15.10 2.18 26.83
C ALA A 229 15.38 2.79 28.22
N GLN A 230 15.07 2.05 29.29
CA GLN A 230 15.31 2.50 30.67
C GLN A 230 16.81 2.45 31.03
N GLN A 231 17.57 1.50 30.48
CA GLN A 231 19.01 1.40 30.73
C GLN A 231 19.79 2.53 30.03
N ALA A 232 19.39 2.90 28.81
CA ALA A 232 20.03 4.00 28.06
C ALA A 232 19.93 5.37 28.78
N THR A 233 18.87 5.59 29.56
CA THR A 233 18.66 6.84 30.32
C THR A 233 19.49 6.91 31.62
N THR A 234 20.10 5.79 32.05
CA THR A 234 20.76 5.67 33.36
C THR A 234 22.29 5.78 33.30
N MET A 235 22.87 6.06 32.12
CA MET A 235 24.31 6.31 32.02
C MET A 235 24.67 7.68 32.64
N PRO A 236 25.56 7.72 33.66
CA PRO A 236 25.93 8.99 34.28
C PRO A 236 26.71 9.86 33.30
N MET A 237 26.35 11.14 33.24
CA MET A 237 27.10 12.15 32.48
C MET A 237 28.58 12.10 32.88
N PRO A 238 29.53 12.09 31.92
CA PRO A 238 30.94 12.22 32.26
C PRO A 238 31.15 13.56 32.98
N GLY A 239 31.74 13.51 34.16
CA GLY A 239 31.99 14.70 34.97
C GLY A 239 32.89 15.71 34.24
N PRO A 240 32.83 17.01 34.62
CA PRO A 240 33.65 18.03 34.00
C PRO A 240 35.14 17.66 34.11
N GLY A 241 35.83 17.63 32.96
CA GLY A 241 37.26 17.43 32.90
C GLY A 241 38.03 18.55 33.62
N PRO A 242 39.29 18.31 34.03
CA PRO A 242 40.02 19.25 34.86
C PRO A 242 40.29 20.57 34.13
N GLU A 243 40.03 21.68 34.80
CA GLU A 243 40.50 23.00 34.37
C GLU A 243 42.04 23.01 34.33
N LEU A 244 42.62 23.30 33.17
CA LEU A 244 44.02 23.65 33.08
C LEU A 244 44.23 25.08 33.61
N LYS A 245 45.17 25.22 34.54
CA LYS A 245 45.78 26.48 34.96
C LYS A 245 46.91 26.89 34.03
#